data_AF-A0A4D5S570-F1
#
_entry.id   AF-A0A4D5S570-F1
#
_cell.length_a   1.000
_cell.length_b   1.000
_cell.length_c   1.000
_cell.angle_alpha   90.00
_cell.angle_beta   90.00
_cell.angle_gamma   90.00
#
_symmetry.space_group_name_H-M   'P 1'
#
loop_
_entity.id
_entity.type
_entity.pdbx_description
1 polymer ?
#
loop_
_entity_poly.entity_id
_entity_poly.type
_entity_poly.pdbx_seq_one_letter_code
_entity_poly.pdbx_strand_id
1 'polypeptide(L)'
;MQCPQVEVEICVDGVGSARNAAAGGASRLELCAGLALGGLSPSLGTLVTIKALVKLPVFVLVRPRAGDFCYSCDEVDLMEKDVTLFREHGADGIVLGALTRDGDVDKDICQRLIAAAKPLPVTFHRVPRSHHPDARGRRARGQPGGPAARHRSPGRARIGKPARGPGPGYPGPLAGLCQPGPVVVGVQR
;
A
#
# COMPACT_ATOMS: atom_id res chain seq x y z
N MET A 1 18.27 -28.19 -0.05
CA MET A 1 17.87 -26.87 0.46
C MET A 1 16.89 -26.26 -0.54
N GLN A 2 15.68 -25.93 -0.12
CA GLN A 2 14.74 -25.19 -0.95
C GLN A 2 15.10 -23.70 -0.82
N CYS A 3 15.39 -23.01 -1.93
CA CYS A 3 15.44 -21.55 -1.89
C CYS A 3 14.05 -21.02 -1.50
N PRO A 4 13.97 -19.96 -0.67
CA PRO A 4 12.67 -19.37 -0.33
C PRO A 4 11.96 -18.93 -1.61
N GLN A 5 10.71 -19.36 -1.76
CA GLN A 5 9.85 -18.95 -2.88
C GLN A 5 9.54 -17.45 -2.68
N VAL A 6 9.97 -16.61 -3.62
CA VAL A 6 9.66 -15.19 -3.63
C VAL A 6 8.35 -15.01 -4.39
N GLU A 7 7.34 -14.46 -3.73
CA GLU A 7 6.11 -14.08 -4.42
C GLU A 7 6.23 -12.67 -4.99
N VAL A 8 5.87 -12.52 -6.27
CA VAL A 8 5.92 -11.24 -6.98
C VAL A 8 4.50 -10.75 -7.19
N GLU A 9 4.20 -9.56 -6.66
CA GLU A 9 2.97 -8.84 -6.93
C GLU A 9 3.22 -7.71 -7.91
N ILE A 10 2.36 -7.62 -8.93
CA ILE A 10 2.43 -6.57 -9.95
C ILE A 10 1.18 -5.70 -9.85
N CYS A 11 1.36 -4.40 -9.69
CA CYS A 11 0.26 -3.45 -9.80
C CYS A 11 -0.16 -3.29 -11.27
N VAL A 12 -1.46 -3.39 -11.52
CA VAL A 12 -2.05 -3.32 -12.86
C VAL A 12 -3.23 -2.34 -12.86
N ASP A 13 -3.46 -1.71 -14.00
CA ASP A 13 -4.49 -0.70 -14.21
C ASP A 13 -5.55 -1.08 -15.25
N GLY A 14 -5.42 -2.24 -15.87
CA GLY A 14 -6.36 -2.69 -16.88
C GLY A 14 -6.05 -4.08 -17.42
N VAL A 15 -6.82 -4.46 -18.44
CA VAL A 15 -6.81 -5.80 -19.03
C VAL A 15 -5.46 -6.14 -19.66
N GLY A 16 -4.86 -5.19 -20.39
CA GLY A 16 -3.57 -5.39 -21.05
C GLY A 16 -2.43 -5.61 -20.04
N SER A 17 -2.36 -4.77 -19.00
CA SER A 17 -1.35 -4.90 -17.94
C SER A 17 -1.54 -6.18 -17.12
N ALA A 18 -2.78 -6.57 -16.82
CA ALA A 18 -3.09 -7.86 -16.17
C ALA A 18 -2.64 -9.07 -17.00
N ARG A 19 -2.92 -9.08 -18.31
CA ARG A 19 -2.46 -10.15 -19.21
C ARG A 19 -0.93 -10.24 -19.25
N ASN A 20 -0.26 -9.11 -19.35
CA ASN A 20 1.20 -9.06 -19.41
C ASN A 20 1.83 -9.51 -18.09
N ALA A 21 1.27 -9.10 -16.95
CA ALA A 21 1.71 -9.55 -15.64
C ALA A 21 1.55 -11.07 -15.47
N ALA A 22 0.42 -11.62 -15.91
CA ALA A 22 0.19 -13.06 -15.89
C ALA A 22 1.18 -13.82 -16.79
N ALA A 23 1.41 -13.34 -18.02
CA ALA A 23 2.40 -13.94 -18.92
C ALA A 23 3.84 -13.81 -18.39
N GLY A 24 4.12 -12.76 -17.63
CA GLY A 24 5.43 -12.50 -17.00
C GLY A 24 5.70 -13.32 -15.74
N GLY A 25 4.77 -14.16 -15.29
CA GLY A 25 4.95 -15.01 -14.11
C GLY A 25 4.69 -14.31 -12.78
N ALA A 26 3.85 -13.27 -12.76
CA ALA A 26 3.39 -12.69 -11.50
C ALA A 26 2.69 -13.75 -10.63
N SER A 27 2.93 -13.71 -9.33
CA SER A 27 2.25 -14.58 -8.35
C SER A 27 0.86 -14.05 -8.00
N ARG A 28 0.70 -12.71 -8.05
CA ARG A 28 -0.53 -12.00 -7.69
C ARG A 28 -0.61 -10.65 -8.42
N LEU A 29 -1.83 -10.14 -8.59
CA LEU A 29 -2.08 -8.80 -9.11
C LEU A 29 -2.63 -7.88 -8.02
N GLU A 30 -2.16 -6.64 -7.98
CA GLU A 30 -2.84 -5.53 -7.28
C GLU A 30 -3.53 -4.67 -8.34
N LEU A 31 -4.87 -4.71 -8.38
CA LEU A 31 -5.66 -3.93 -9.32
C LEU A 31 -5.96 -2.54 -8.76
N CYS A 32 -5.53 -1.53 -9.51
CA CYS A 32 -5.70 -0.12 -9.19
C CYS A 32 -6.28 0.65 -10.39
N ALA A 33 -6.87 1.81 -10.16
CA ALA A 33 -6.97 2.86 -11.17
C ALA A 33 -5.95 3.96 -10.88
N GLY A 34 -5.75 4.90 -11.81
CA GLY A 34 -5.01 6.13 -11.54
C GLY A 34 -3.61 5.92 -10.94
N LEU A 35 -2.81 4.99 -11.50
CA LEU A 35 -1.47 4.67 -10.97
C LEU A 35 -0.57 5.92 -10.84
N ALA A 36 -0.70 6.88 -11.74
CA ALA A 36 0.01 8.17 -11.67
C ALA A 36 -0.30 9.00 -10.41
N LEU A 37 -1.41 8.71 -9.72
CA LEU A 37 -1.86 9.34 -8.48
C LEU A 37 -1.54 8.49 -7.24
N GLY A 38 -0.71 7.45 -7.40
CA GLY A 38 -0.39 6.47 -6.37
C GLY A 38 -1.43 5.36 -6.21
N GLY A 39 -2.30 5.15 -7.21
CA GLY A 39 -3.34 4.13 -7.20
C GLY A 39 -4.64 4.59 -6.52
N LEU A 40 -5.77 4.27 -7.12
CA LEU A 40 -7.14 4.54 -6.64
C LEU A 40 -8.01 3.30 -6.79
N SER A 41 -9.21 3.32 -6.19
CA SER A 41 -10.23 2.29 -6.42
C SER A 41 -10.51 2.11 -7.92
N PRO A 42 -10.35 0.91 -8.49
CA PRO A 42 -10.69 0.63 -9.88
C PRO A 42 -12.20 0.56 -10.08
N SER A 43 -12.65 0.53 -11.34
CA SER A 43 -14.05 0.24 -11.62
C SER A 43 -14.37 -1.24 -11.41
N LEU A 44 -15.61 -1.54 -11.00
CA LEU A 44 -16.09 -2.92 -10.86
C LEU A 44 -16.00 -3.69 -12.19
N GLY A 45 -16.30 -3.02 -13.32
CA GLY A 45 -16.19 -3.62 -14.65
C GLY A 45 -14.77 -4.07 -14.99
N THR A 46 -13.76 -3.30 -14.55
CA THR A 46 -12.35 -3.67 -14.72
C THR A 46 -12.02 -4.95 -13.94
N LEU A 47 -12.47 -5.05 -12.68
CA LEU A 47 -12.26 -6.25 -11.86
C LEU A 47 -12.88 -7.48 -12.52
N VAL A 48 -14.17 -7.43 -12.85
CA VAL A 48 -14.91 -8.58 -13.42
C VAL A 48 -14.26 -9.03 -14.73
N THR A 49 -13.86 -8.08 -15.58
CA THR A 49 -13.19 -8.39 -16.86
C THR A 49 -11.85 -9.08 -16.64
N ILE A 50 -11.04 -8.61 -15.69
CA ILE A 50 -9.74 -9.21 -15.38
C ILE A 50 -9.91 -10.59 -14.75
N LYS A 51 -10.86 -10.76 -13.82
CA LYS A 51 -11.17 -12.05 -13.19
C LYS A 51 -11.61 -13.12 -14.20
N ALA A 52 -12.33 -12.72 -15.25
CA ALA A 52 -12.67 -13.64 -16.34
C ALA A 52 -11.46 -13.99 -17.23
N LEU A 53 -10.42 -13.15 -17.26
CA LEU A 53 -9.27 -13.28 -18.15
C LEU A 53 -8.11 -14.07 -17.54
N VAL A 54 -7.80 -13.86 -16.25
CA VAL A 54 -6.61 -14.42 -15.59
C VAL A 54 -7.00 -15.29 -14.40
N LYS A 55 -6.18 -16.32 -14.14
CA LYS A 55 -6.36 -17.23 -12.98
C LYS A 55 -5.58 -16.80 -11.75
N LEU A 56 -4.76 -15.75 -11.84
CA LEU A 56 -4.01 -15.23 -10.72
C LEU A 56 -4.95 -14.62 -9.67
N PRO A 57 -4.60 -14.67 -8.38
CA PRO A 57 -5.30 -13.90 -7.36
C PRO A 57 -5.22 -12.39 -7.69
N VAL A 58 -6.35 -11.70 -7.57
CA VAL A 58 -6.51 -10.27 -7.84
C VAL A 58 -6.91 -9.60 -6.54
N PHE A 59 -6.00 -8.80 -6.00
CA PHE A 59 -6.23 -7.94 -4.85
C PHE A 59 -6.64 -6.56 -5.35
N VAL A 60 -7.64 -5.96 -4.74
CA VAL A 60 -8.20 -4.68 -5.21
C VAL A 60 -7.84 -3.56 -4.24
N LEU A 61 -7.22 -2.50 -4.75
CA LEU A 61 -6.99 -1.30 -3.96
C LEU A 61 -8.33 -0.59 -3.71
N VAL A 62 -8.60 -0.28 -2.44
CA VAL A 62 -9.72 0.56 -2.02
C VAL A 62 -9.14 1.88 -1.51
N ARG A 63 -9.24 2.90 -2.36
CA ARG A 63 -8.78 4.27 -2.10
C ARG A 63 -9.61 5.24 -2.94
N PRO A 64 -10.55 5.98 -2.33
CA PRO A 64 -11.58 6.71 -3.06
C PRO A 64 -11.06 7.96 -3.77
N ARG A 65 -9.93 8.53 -3.31
CA ARG A 65 -9.35 9.74 -3.89
C ARG A 65 -7.83 9.80 -3.74
N ALA A 66 -7.21 10.67 -4.53
CA ALA A 66 -5.80 11.02 -4.40
C ALA A 66 -5.57 11.94 -3.19
N GLY A 67 -4.29 12.12 -2.82
CA GLY A 67 -3.88 12.94 -1.68
C GLY A 67 -3.63 12.12 -0.43
N ASP A 68 -4.08 12.65 0.71
CA ASP A 68 -3.92 12.04 2.04
C ASP A 68 -4.74 10.75 2.23
N PHE A 69 -4.60 10.17 3.43
CA PHE A 69 -5.25 8.93 3.86
C PHE A 69 -6.16 9.18 5.08
N CYS A 70 -6.56 10.44 5.32
CA CYS A 70 -7.46 10.83 6.39
C CYS A 70 -8.86 10.99 5.79
N TYR A 71 -9.73 10.01 6.02
CA TYR A 71 -11.03 9.96 5.34
C TYR A 71 -12.15 10.56 6.19
N SER A 72 -13.09 11.22 5.52
CA SER A 72 -14.35 11.63 6.16
C SER A 72 -15.27 10.42 6.40
N CYS A 73 -16.32 10.58 7.21
CA CYS A 73 -17.30 9.51 7.42
C CYS A 73 -17.93 9.05 6.10
N ASP A 74 -18.31 9.98 5.23
CA ASP A 74 -18.93 9.66 3.92
C ASP A 74 -17.95 8.89 3.02
N GLU A 75 -16.66 9.22 3.07
CA GLU A 75 -15.62 8.50 2.33
C GLU A 75 -15.44 7.08 2.86
N VAL A 76 -15.47 6.89 4.18
CA VAL A 76 -15.40 5.55 4.79
C VAL A 76 -16.61 4.71 4.41
N ASP A 77 -17.82 5.28 4.43
CA ASP A 77 -19.04 4.57 4.04
C ASP A 77 -19.04 4.19 2.55
N LEU A 78 -18.46 5.05 1.70
CA LEU A 78 -18.22 4.72 0.29
C LEU A 78 -17.22 3.57 0.16
N MET A 79 -16.10 3.62 0.88
CA MET A 79 -15.09 2.56 0.86
C MET A 79 -15.65 1.21 1.34
N GLU A 80 -16.51 1.19 2.35
CA GLU A 80 -17.18 -0.05 2.80
C GLU A 80 -18.08 -0.66 1.72
N LYS A 81 -18.80 0.18 0.97
CA LYS A 81 -19.61 -0.26 -0.19
C LYS A 81 -18.73 -0.82 -1.30
N ASP A 82 -17.63 -0.14 -1.63
CA ASP A 82 -16.65 -0.61 -2.61
C ASP A 82 -16.06 -1.98 -2.21
N VAL A 83 -15.63 -2.13 -0.96
CA VAL A 83 -15.13 -3.41 -0.42
C VAL A 83 -16.16 -4.53 -0.59
N THR A 84 -17.41 -4.24 -0.23
CA THR A 84 -18.52 -5.20 -0.33
C THR A 84 -18.75 -5.62 -1.78
N LEU A 85 -18.81 -4.65 -2.71
CA LEU A 85 -18.99 -4.90 -4.13
C LEU A 85 -17.84 -5.71 -4.71
N PHE A 86 -16.58 -5.35 -4.45
CA PHE A 86 -15.43 -6.08 -4.96
C PHE A 86 -15.40 -7.52 -4.44
N ARG A 87 -15.69 -7.73 -3.16
CA ARG A 87 -15.80 -9.08 -2.56
C ARG A 87 -16.86 -9.91 -3.27
N GLU A 88 -18.05 -9.37 -3.47
CA GLU A 88 -19.18 -10.06 -4.10
C GLU A 88 -18.93 -10.40 -5.58
N HIS A 89 -18.05 -9.64 -6.23
CA HIS A 89 -17.72 -9.80 -7.65
C HIS A 89 -16.35 -10.46 -7.88
N GLY A 90 -15.82 -11.15 -6.87
CA GLY A 90 -14.72 -12.10 -7.04
C GLY A 90 -13.32 -11.54 -6.83
N ALA A 91 -13.16 -10.42 -6.13
CA ALA A 91 -11.85 -10.05 -5.60
C ALA A 91 -11.32 -11.15 -4.67
N ASP A 92 -10.02 -11.46 -4.75
CA ASP A 92 -9.37 -12.48 -3.92
C ASP A 92 -8.73 -11.87 -2.66
N GLY A 93 -8.69 -10.54 -2.58
CA GLY A 93 -8.17 -9.78 -1.45
C GLY A 93 -8.42 -8.29 -1.62
N ILE A 94 -8.27 -7.55 -0.53
CA ILE A 94 -8.46 -6.10 -0.50
C ILE A 94 -7.16 -5.44 -0.05
N VAL A 95 -6.79 -4.35 -0.70
CA VAL A 95 -5.68 -3.50 -0.30
C VAL A 95 -6.22 -2.17 0.19
N LEU A 96 -5.85 -1.73 1.39
CA LEU A 96 -6.39 -0.50 2.00
C LEU A 96 -5.36 0.18 2.91
N GLY A 97 -5.67 1.39 3.36
CA GLY A 97 -4.81 2.15 4.26
C GLY A 97 -5.49 3.44 4.69
N ALA A 98 -5.59 3.66 6.00
CA ALA A 98 -6.16 4.85 6.60
C ALA A 98 -5.24 5.36 7.71
N LEU A 99 -5.07 6.68 7.78
CA LEU A 99 -4.24 7.36 8.76
C LEU A 99 -5.06 8.40 9.53
N THR A 100 -4.72 8.57 10.80
CA THR A 100 -5.17 9.72 11.59
C THR A 100 -4.45 10.98 11.12
N ARG A 101 -4.93 12.16 11.54
CA ARG A 101 -4.27 13.44 11.23
C ARG A 101 -2.83 13.53 11.74
N ASP A 102 -2.50 12.76 12.79
CA ASP A 102 -1.16 12.67 13.36
C ASP A 102 -0.22 11.75 12.55
N GLY A 103 -0.74 11.08 11.51
CA GLY A 103 0.01 10.17 10.65
C GLY A 103 0.19 8.77 11.23
N ASP A 104 -0.56 8.42 12.27
CA ASP A 104 -0.67 7.07 12.81
C ASP A 104 -1.76 6.27 12.09
N VAL A 105 -1.71 4.94 12.18
CA VAL A 105 -2.74 4.10 11.57
C VAL A 105 -4.09 4.36 12.24
N ASP A 106 -5.10 4.71 11.45
CA ASP A 106 -6.47 4.81 11.92
C ASP A 106 -7.06 3.40 12.09
N LYS A 107 -6.99 2.89 13.33
CA LYS A 107 -7.40 1.53 13.64
C LYS A 107 -8.91 1.33 13.48
N ASP A 108 -9.71 2.34 13.79
CA ASP A 108 -11.17 2.23 13.77
C ASP A 108 -11.67 2.11 12.33
N ILE A 109 -11.18 2.98 11.43
CA ILE A 109 -11.47 2.88 10.00
C ILE A 109 -10.93 1.56 9.43
N CYS A 110 -9.69 1.19 9.78
CA CYS A 110 -9.11 -0.06 9.28
C CYS A 110 -9.91 -1.29 9.73
N GLN A 111 -10.36 -1.35 10.98
CA GLN A 111 -11.17 -2.46 11.50
C GLN A 111 -12.52 -2.57 10.81
N ARG A 112 -13.18 -1.42 10.56
CA ARG A 112 -14.43 -1.35 9.79
C ARG A 112 -14.27 -1.96 8.39
N LEU A 113 -13.26 -1.51 7.65
CA LEU A 113 -13.02 -2.00 6.29
C LEU A 113 -12.55 -3.46 6.27
N ILE A 114 -11.74 -3.90 7.24
CA ILE A 114 -11.36 -5.31 7.40
C ILE A 114 -12.59 -6.17 7.67
N ALA A 115 -13.53 -5.70 8.49
CA ALA A 115 -14.78 -6.41 8.76
C ALA A 115 -15.63 -6.56 7.49
N ALA A 116 -15.74 -5.51 6.68
CA ALA A 116 -16.42 -5.56 5.39
C ALA A 116 -15.73 -6.53 4.39
N ALA A 117 -14.39 -6.63 4.43
CA ALA A 117 -13.62 -7.48 3.53
C ALA A 117 -13.73 -8.97 3.85
N LYS A 118 -14.10 -9.36 5.08
CA LYS A 118 -14.16 -10.78 5.47
C LYS A 118 -15.05 -11.59 4.51
N PRO A 119 -14.65 -12.83 4.14
CA PRO A 119 -13.49 -13.58 4.65
C PRO A 119 -12.16 -13.32 3.91
N LEU A 120 -12.10 -12.31 3.02
CA LEU A 120 -10.93 -12.09 2.17
C LEU A 120 -9.71 -11.62 2.98
N PRO A 121 -8.49 -12.00 2.55
CA PRO A 121 -7.26 -11.41 3.08
C PRO A 121 -7.20 -9.91 2.78
N VAL A 122 -6.57 -9.17 3.69
CA VAL A 122 -6.37 -7.72 3.58
C VAL A 122 -4.88 -7.38 3.63
N THR A 123 -4.44 -6.53 2.71
CA THR A 123 -3.10 -5.94 2.68
C THR A 123 -3.17 -4.47 3.05
N PHE A 124 -2.29 -4.01 3.93
CA PHE A 124 -2.16 -2.59 4.24
C PHE A 124 -1.15 -1.94 3.28
N HIS A 125 -1.59 -1.03 2.39
CA HIS A 125 -0.69 -0.43 1.40
C HIS A 125 0.26 0.61 2.02
N ARG A 126 1.29 0.96 1.24
CA ARG A 126 2.28 1.94 1.63
C ARG A 126 1.66 3.34 1.71
N VAL A 127 1.37 3.76 2.92
CA VAL A 127 1.08 5.15 3.26
C VAL A 127 2.38 5.83 3.71
N PRO A 128 2.82 6.93 3.07
CA PRO A 128 3.92 7.72 3.60
C PRO A 128 3.48 8.28 4.95
N ARG A 129 4.27 8.06 6.01
CA ARG A 129 4.10 8.86 7.23
C ARG A 129 4.47 10.29 6.88
N SER A 130 3.50 11.09 6.52
CA SER A 130 3.67 12.53 6.37
C SER A 130 4.05 13.09 7.73
N HIS A 131 5.23 13.71 7.86
CA HIS A 131 5.44 14.64 8.96
C HIS A 131 4.44 15.77 8.77
N HIS A 132 3.47 15.91 9.69
CA HIS A 132 2.56 17.05 9.68
C HIS A 132 3.39 18.34 9.62
N PRO A 133 3.09 19.29 8.71
CA PRO A 133 3.82 20.57 8.63
C PRO A 133 3.73 21.42 9.92
N ASP A 134 2.87 21.01 10.86
CA ASP A 134 2.50 21.72 12.09
C ASP A 134 3.09 21.03 13.35
N ALA A 135 3.89 19.97 13.17
CA ALA A 135 4.64 19.34 14.26
C ALA A 135 5.80 20.21 14.79
N ARG A 136 6.00 21.42 14.25
CA ARG A 136 6.97 22.41 14.75
C ARG A 136 6.34 23.33 15.80
N GLY A 137 5.85 22.75 16.89
CA GLY A 137 5.18 23.53 17.94
C GLY A 137 5.47 23.14 19.38
N ARG A 138 6.21 22.06 19.67
CA ARG A 138 6.62 21.71 21.04
C ARG A 138 8.02 21.10 21.07
N ARG A 139 9.05 21.95 21.06
CA ARG A 139 10.38 21.55 21.56
C ARG A 139 10.53 22.07 22.99
N ALA A 140 10.63 21.13 23.92
CA ALA A 140 11.15 21.38 25.25
C ALA A 140 12.61 21.88 25.16
N ARG A 141 12.98 22.67 26.17
CA ARG A 141 14.16 23.55 26.29
C ARG A 141 15.51 22.82 26.21
N GLY A 142 16.54 23.51 25.70
CA GLY A 142 17.96 23.20 25.92
C GLY A 142 18.91 23.72 24.82
N GLN A 143 19.57 24.86 25.04
CA GLN A 143 20.69 25.43 24.26
C GLN A 143 22.05 25.02 24.88
N PRO A 144 23.25 25.38 24.33
CA PRO A 144 23.68 25.71 22.94
C PRO A 144 25.04 25.06 22.55
N GLY A 145 25.51 25.22 21.30
CA GLY A 145 26.96 25.12 21.01
C GLY A 145 27.42 24.98 19.54
N GLY A 146 27.98 26.05 18.97
CA GLY A 146 29.22 26.04 18.16
C GLY A 146 29.16 25.85 16.63
N PRO A 147 30.14 26.37 15.85
CA PRO A 147 29.85 27.09 14.61
C PRO A 147 30.22 26.39 13.28
N ALA A 148 29.75 27.03 12.20
CA ALA A 148 29.78 26.64 10.79
C ALA A 148 31.18 26.59 10.12
N ALA A 149 31.33 25.73 9.10
CA ALA A 149 32.31 25.94 8.02
C ALA A 149 32.00 25.18 6.70
N ARG A 150 31.78 25.98 5.64
CA ARG A 150 32.37 25.94 4.27
C ARG A 150 31.97 24.89 3.21
N HIS A 151 31.57 25.47 2.06
CA HIS A 151 31.57 25.06 0.65
C HIS A 151 32.60 24.01 0.17
N ARG A 152 32.17 23.10 -0.73
CA ARG A 152 32.54 23.07 -2.18
C ARG A 152 31.80 21.96 -2.97
N SER A 153 31.61 22.23 -4.26
CA SER A 153 30.75 21.57 -5.27
C SER A 153 31.36 20.28 -5.91
N PRO A 154 30.88 19.78 -7.07
CA PRO A 154 30.09 18.55 -7.24
C PRO A 154 30.87 17.40 -7.91
N GLY A 155 30.41 16.16 -7.77
CA GLY A 155 30.87 15.08 -8.64
C GLY A 155 30.68 13.64 -8.14
N ARG A 156 30.23 12.80 -9.08
CA ARG A 156 30.15 11.33 -9.10
C ARG A 156 28.96 10.64 -8.42
N ALA A 157 28.08 10.14 -9.31
CA ALA A 157 27.18 9.03 -9.05
C ALA A 157 27.93 7.87 -8.39
N ARG A 158 27.51 7.49 -7.18
CA ARG A 158 27.95 6.26 -6.51
C ARG A 158 26.86 5.21 -6.71
N ILE A 159 27.24 4.12 -7.36
CA ILE A 159 26.49 2.86 -7.39
C ILE A 159 26.46 2.35 -5.94
N GLY A 160 25.29 2.46 -5.30
CA GLY A 160 25.09 2.00 -3.92
C GLY A 160 25.10 0.48 -3.84
N LYS A 161 26.01 -0.07 -3.02
CA LYS A 161 26.03 -1.49 -2.64
C LYS A 161 24.68 -1.91 -2.03
N PRO A 162 24.26 -3.18 -2.16
CA PRO A 162 23.06 -3.68 -1.52
C PRO A 162 23.22 -3.60 0.00
N ALA A 163 22.31 -2.91 0.66
CA ALA A 163 22.22 -2.89 2.11
C ALA A 163 21.87 -4.32 2.59
N ARG A 164 22.87 -5.02 3.16
CA ARG A 164 22.61 -6.15 4.06
C ARG A 164 22.16 -5.55 5.40
N GLY A 165 20.91 -5.80 5.76
CA GLY A 165 20.28 -5.40 7.01
C GLY A 165 18.95 -6.15 7.16
N PRO A 166 18.51 -6.44 8.39
CA PRO A 166 17.58 -7.53 8.69
C PRO A 166 16.21 -7.28 8.06
N GLY A 167 15.66 -8.30 7.41
CA GLY A 167 14.31 -8.24 6.83
C GLY A 167 13.29 -7.87 7.89
N PRO A 168 12.30 -7.00 7.60
CA PRO A 168 11.32 -6.62 8.59
C PRO A 168 10.27 -7.73 8.67
N GLY A 169 10.39 -8.59 9.69
CA GLY A 169 9.19 -9.01 10.39
C GLY A 169 8.62 -7.75 11.04
N TYR A 170 7.43 -7.32 10.64
CA TYR A 170 6.81 -6.08 11.14
C TYR A 170 6.69 -6.11 12.68
N PRO A 171 7.47 -5.32 13.44
CA PRO A 171 7.18 -5.08 14.85
C PRO A 171 6.37 -3.78 14.88
N GLY A 172 5.05 -3.89 14.98
CA GLY A 172 4.17 -2.72 14.95
C GLY A 172 2.72 -3.01 15.31
N PRO A 173 1.90 -1.96 15.54
CA PRO A 173 0.56 -2.01 16.16
C PRO A 173 -0.53 -2.72 15.34
N LEU A 174 -0.15 -3.42 14.26
CA LEU A 174 -0.98 -4.23 13.38
C LEU A 174 -0.79 -5.75 13.59
N ALA A 175 0.05 -6.16 14.55
CA ALA A 175 0.23 -7.56 14.91
C ALA A 175 -1.12 -8.19 15.29
N GLY A 176 -1.70 -8.97 14.36
CA GLY A 176 -3.01 -9.62 14.52
C GLY A 176 -4.15 -9.10 13.63
N LEU A 177 -3.97 -8.00 12.90
CA LEU A 177 -5.02 -7.43 12.01
C LEU A 177 -4.86 -7.84 10.54
N CYS A 178 -3.65 -8.14 10.11
CA CYS A 178 -3.34 -8.69 8.79
C CYS A 178 -2.81 -10.13 8.97
N GLN A 179 -3.32 -11.06 8.16
CA GLN A 179 -2.83 -12.44 8.15
C GLN A 179 -1.33 -12.43 7.77
N PRO A 180 -0.47 -13.19 8.48
CA PRO A 180 0.92 -13.36 8.05
C PRO A 180 0.93 -14.07 6.69
N GLY A 181 1.14 -13.31 5.63
CA GLY A 181 1.28 -13.80 4.27
C GLY A 181 2.74 -14.06 3.90
N PRO A 182 2.98 -14.75 2.78
CA PRO A 182 4.30 -14.85 2.16
C PRO A 182 4.92 -13.47 1.93
N VAL A 183 6.25 -13.40 1.87
CA VAL A 183 6.95 -12.15 1.57
C VAL A 183 6.67 -11.80 0.10
N VAL A 184 5.77 -10.84 -0.10
CA VAL A 184 5.40 -10.33 -1.42
C VAL A 184 6.29 -9.14 -1.76
N VAL A 185 6.99 -9.22 -2.89
CA VAL A 185 7.69 -8.08 -3.47
C VAL A 185 6.72 -7.38 -4.42
N GLY A 186 6.19 -6.24 -3.98
CA GLY A 186 5.35 -5.38 -4.80
C GLY A 186 6.19 -4.58 -5.79
N VAL A 187 5.93 -4.73 -7.09
CA VAL A 187 6.53 -3.90 -8.15
C VAL A 187 5.55 -2.78 -8.49
N GLN A 188 5.74 -1.64 -7.83
CA GLN A 188 5.08 -0.38 -8.15
C GLN A 188 6.01 0.44 -9.07
N ARG A 189 5.47 1.05 -10.13
CA ARG A 189 6.26 1.93 -11.02
C ARG A 189 6.71 3.19 -10.31
#